data_AF-A0A0G1HMH4-F1
#
_entry.id   AF-A0A0G1HMH4-F1
#
_cell.length_a   1.000
_cell.length_b   1.000
_cell.length_c   1.000
_cell.angle_alpha   90.00
_cell.angle_beta   90.00
_cell.angle_gamma   90.00
#
_symmetry.space_group_name_H-M   'P 1'
#
loop_
_entity.id
_entity.type
_entity.pdbx_description
1 polymer ?
#
loop_
_entity_poly.entity_id
_entity_poly.type
_entity_poly.pdbx_seq_one_letter_code
_entity_poly.pdbx_strand_id
1 'polypeptide(L)'
;MSIFLLSVSAVKVSEKSLIRDSLPDGYAVSGNGPLYRIIALGAAGVNCAVASFDSGRIVFNFEEEGYPGFWGNRLKSELLMKYPSENPERIV
;
A
#
# COMPACT_ATOMS: atom_id res chain seq x y z
N MET A 1 -2.36 33.96 -14.33
CA MET A 1 -1.96 32.55 -14.15
C MET A 1 -1.09 32.51 -12.91
N SER A 2 -1.55 31.88 -11.82
CA SER A 2 -0.75 31.78 -10.58
C SER A 2 -0.09 30.41 -10.53
N ILE A 3 1.25 30.41 -10.42
CA ILE A 3 2.04 29.19 -10.26
C ILE A 3 2.42 29.07 -8.78
N PHE A 4 2.18 27.90 -8.20
CA PHE A 4 2.58 27.58 -6.84
C PHE A 4 3.72 26.55 -6.90
N LEU A 5 4.90 26.96 -6.43
CA LEU A 5 6.11 26.14 -6.43
C LEU A 5 6.41 25.68 -5.00
N LEU A 6 6.51 24.37 -4.79
CA LEU A 6 6.88 23.75 -3.52
C LEU A 6 8.24 23.10 -3.65
N SER A 7 9.16 23.40 -2.72
CA SER A 7 10.41 22.66 -2.63
C SER A 7 10.12 21.24 -2.16
N VAL A 8 10.68 20.24 -2.85
CA VAL A 8 10.53 18.83 -2.50
C VAL A 8 11.04 18.54 -1.08
N SER A 9 12.05 19.29 -0.62
CA SER A 9 12.57 19.20 0.76
C SER A 9 11.59 19.67 1.84
N ALA A 10 10.56 20.46 1.48
CA ALA A 10 9.55 20.93 2.41
C ALA A 10 8.36 19.96 2.55
N VAL A 11 8.25 18.95 1.68
CA VAL A 11 7.21 17.93 1.74
C VAL A 11 7.67 16.83 2.71
N LYS A 12 7.21 16.91 3.97
CA LYS A 12 7.36 15.79 4.90
C LYS A 12 6.62 14.58 4.33
N VAL A 13 7.35 13.56 3.93
CA VAL A 13 6.77 12.30 3.49
C VAL A 13 6.19 11.59 4.72
N SER A 14 4.86 11.50 4.80
CA SER A 14 4.18 10.77 5.86
C SER A 14 4.27 9.26 5.62
N GLU A 15 4.15 8.44 6.67
CA GLU A 15 4.03 6.97 6.54
C GLU A 15 2.93 6.59 5.55
N LYS A 16 1.79 7.28 5.60
CA LYS A 16 0.69 7.11 4.64
C LYS A 16 1.13 7.33 3.19
N SER A 17 2.01 8.30 2.94
CA SER A 17 2.54 8.59 1.61
C SER A 17 3.50 7.49 1.17
N LEU A 18 4.42 7.06 2.05
CA LEU A 18 5.31 5.92 1.78
C LEU A 18 4.55 4.64 1.45
N ILE A 19 3.50 4.33 2.23
CA ILE A 19 2.62 3.19 1.97
C ILE A 19 1.90 3.37 0.64
N ARG A 20 1.37 4.56 0.35
CA ARG A 20 0.67 4.82 -0.91
C ARG A 20 1.58 4.63 -2.12
N ASP A 21 2.81 5.12 -2.06
CA ASP A 21 3.77 5.06 -3.16
C ASP A 21 4.28 3.62 -3.39
N SER A 22 4.23 2.76 -2.37
CA SER A 22 4.60 1.35 -2.50
C SER A 22 3.51 0.51 -3.18
N LEU A 23 2.24 0.93 -3.18
CA LEU A 23 1.15 0.14 -3.75
C LEU A 23 1.20 0.08 -5.29
N PRO A 24 0.66 -1.00 -5.90
CA PRO A 24 0.31 -1.03 -7.32
C PRO A 24 -0.83 -0.05 -7.64
N ASP A 25 -1.02 0.24 -8.93
CA ASP A 25 -2.17 0.99 -9.41
C ASP A 25 -3.49 0.29 -9.04
N GLY A 26 -4.55 1.07 -8.83
CA GLY A 26 -5.86 0.53 -8.47
C GLY A 26 -6.08 0.30 -6.97
N TYR A 27 -5.10 0.64 -6.14
CA TYR A 27 -5.21 0.61 -4.68
C TYR A 27 -5.02 1.99 -4.07
N ALA A 28 -5.60 2.21 -2.89
CA ALA A 28 -5.43 3.43 -2.13
C ALA A 28 -5.27 3.15 -0.63
N VAL A 29 -4.71 4.13 0.07
CA VAL A 29 -4.53 4.07 1.52
C VAL A 29 -5.62 4.90 2.20
N SER A 30 -6.42 4.26 3.04
CA SER A 30 -7.44 4.86 3.88
C SER A 30 -7.06 4.83 5.36
N GLY A 31 -7.61 5.77 6.13
CA GLY A 31 -7.30 5.93 7.54
C GLY A 31 -6.06 6.79 7.82
N ASN A 32 -5.76 6.90 9.10
CA ASN A 32 -4.60 7.58 9.67
C ASN A 32 -3.96 6.62 10.70
N GLY A 33 -2.65 6.76 10.93
CA GLY A 33 -1.82 5.75 11.59
C GLY A 33 -2.25 5.32 13.00
N PRO A 34 -1.62 4.25 13.54
CA PRO A 34 -0.49 3.51 12.97
C PRO A 34 -0.89 2.36 12.03
N LEU A 35 -2.19 2.07 11.90
CA LEU A 35 -2.73 1.03 11.03
C LEU A 35 -3.48 1.67 9.86
N TYR A 36 -2.98 1.43 8.66
CA TYR A 36 -3.49 2.01 7.43
C TYR A 36 -4.25 0.95 6.63
N ARG A 37 -5.50 1.22 6.24
CA ARG A 37 -6.30 0.29 5.45
C ARG A 37 -5.95 0.42 3.98
N ILE A 38 -5.76 -0.69 3.29
CA ILE A 38 -5.52 -0.73 1.85
C ILE A 38 -6.83 -1.11 1.16
N ILE A 39 -7.34 -0.19 0.36
CA ILE A 39 -8.61 -0.35 -0.34
C ILE A 39 -8.39 -0.60 -1.83
N ALA A 40 -9.11 -1.55 -2.40
CA ALA A 40 -9.14 -1.80 -3.84
C ALA A 40 -10.17 -0.86 -4.51
N LEU A 41 -9.71 0.04 -5.37
CA LEU A 41 -10.56 1.04 -6.03
C LEU A 41 -11.50 0.39 -7.05
N GLY A 42 -11.03 -0.64 -7.76
CA GLY A 42 -11.85 -1.45 -8.67
C GLY A 42 -12.91 -2.31 -7.96
N ALA A 43 -12.88 -2.37 -6.62
CA ALA A 43 -13.78 -3.14 -5.78
C ALA A 43 -14.73 -2.26 -4.97
N ALA A 44 -15.02 -1.04 -5.44
CA ALA A 44 -15.79 -0.04 -4.69
C ALA A 44 -15.19 0.30 -3.30
N GLY A 45 -13.86 0.27 -3.18
CA GLY A 45 -13.15 0.64 -1.96
C GLY A 45 -13.14 -0.44 -0.88
N VAL A 46 -13.32 -1.72 -1.24
CA VAL A 46 -13.19 -2.85 -0.31
C VAL A 46 -11.81 -2.85 0.33
N ASN A 47 -11.78 -2.95 1.65
CA ASN A 47 -10.56 -3.15 2.42
C ASN A 47 -10.03 -4.56 2.16
N CYS A 48 -8.79 -4.68 1.71
CA CYS A 48 -8.17 -5.95 1.30
C CYS A 48 -6.85 -6.24 2.02
N ALA A 49 -6.30 -5.26 2.73
CA ALA A 49 -5.16 -5.44 3.60
C ALA A 49 -5.06 -4.30 4.62
N VAL A 50 -4.29 -4.51 5.69
CA VAL A 50 -3.85 -3.47 6.61
C VAL A 50 -2.34 -3.35 6.51
N ALA A 51 -1.85 -2.13 6.31
CA ALA A 51 -0.44 -1.80 6.32
C ALA A 51 -0.05 -1.07 7.60
N SER A 52 1.14 -1.36 8.12
CA SER A 52 1.79 -0.59 9.18
C SER A 52 3.22 -0.25 8.77
N PHE A 53 3.76 0.82 9.36
CA PHE A 53 5.17 1.15 9.21
C PHE A 53 5.88 0.77 10.51
N ASP A 54 6.84 -0.15 10.43
CA ASP A 54 7.63 -0.61 11.57
C ASP A 54 9.11 -0.63 11.20
N SER A 55 9.94 0.07 11.99
CA SER A 55 11.40 0.02 11.91
C SER A 55 11.96 0.23 10.49
N GLY A 56 11.36 1.16 9.73
CA GLY A 56 11.78 1.48 8.37
C GLY A 56 11.18 0.59 7.27
N ARG A 57 10.29 -0.34 7.62
CA ARG A 57 9.66 -1.28 6.70
C ARG A 57 8.14 -1.11 6.68
N ILE A 58 7.53 -1.39 5.54
CA ILE A 58 6.07 -1.48 5.41
C ILE A 58 5.69 -2.94 5.58
N VAL A 59 4.85 -3.23 6.57
CA VAL A 59 4.32 -4.57 6.84
C VAL A 59 2.87 -4.61 6.36
N PHE A 60 2.55 -5.59 5.52
CA PHE A 60 1.19 -5.80 5.01
C PHE A 60 0.59 -7.05 5.65
N ASN A 61 -0.60 -6.91 6.22
CA ASN A 61 -1.46 -7.99 6.67
C ASN A 61 -2.65 -8.08 5.70
N PHE A 62 -2.71 -9.13 4.90
CA PHE A 62 -3.75 -9.29 3.86
C PHE A 62 -5.00 -9.92 4.45
N GLU A 63 -6.16 -9.53 3.92
CA GLU A 63 -7.37 -10.32 4.10
C GLU A 63 -7.24 -11.62 3.29
N GLU A 64 -7.67 -12.75 3.84
CA GLU A 64 -7.52 -14.06 3.19
C GLU A 64 -8.87 -14.66 2.74
N GLU A 65 -9.99 -14.18 3.30
CA GLU A 65 -11.30 -14.77 3.08
C GLU A 65 -12.29 -13.86 2.34
N GLY A 66 -13.20 -14.50 1.60
CA GLY A 66 -14.31 -13.83 0.92
C GLY A 66 -13.87 -12.85 -0.17
N TYR A 67 -14.74 -11.88 -0.44
CA TYR A 67 -14.48 -10.85 -1.44
C TYR A 67 -13.28 -9.94 -1.10
N PRO A 68 -13.07 -9.54 0.18
CA PRO A 68 -11.82 -8.91 0.61
C PRO A 68 -10.57 -9.75 0.32
N GLY A 69 -10.64 -11.06 0.61
CA GLY A 69 -9.53 -12.00 0.41
C GLY A 69 -9.13 -12.20 -1.05
N PHE A 70 -10.10 -12.19 -1.97
CA PHE A 70 -9.81 -12.19 -3.41
C PHE A 70 -8.92 -11.00 -3.80
N TRP A 71 -9.28 -9.79 -3.34
CA TRP A 71 -8.50 -8.59 -3.61
C TRP A 71 -7.19 -8.52 -2.84
N GLY A 72 -7.14 -9.11 -1.63
CA GLY A 72 -5.92 -9.25 -0.82
C GLY A 72 -4.88 -10.13 -1.50
N ASN A 73 -5.30 -11.29 -2.01
CA ASN A 73 -4.45 -12.20 -2.78
C ASN A 73 -3.97 -11.59 -4.10
N ARG A 74 -4.85 -10.85 -4.78
CA ARG A 74 -4.48 -10.09 -5.98
C ARG A 74 -3.43 -9.02 -5.65
N LEU A 75 -3.65 -8.24 -4.59
CA LEU A 75 -2.70 -7.23 -4.13
C LEU A 75 -1.35 -7.86 -3.77
N LYS A 76 -1.33 -8.97 -3.03
CA LYS A 76 -0.11 -9.73 -2.71
C LYS A 76 0.64 -10.09 -3.99
N SER A 77 -0.06 -10.65 -4.98
CA SER A 77 0.54 -11.03 -6.27
C SER A 77 1.12 -9.84 -7.04
N GLU A 78 0.41 -8.71 -7.08
CA GLU A 78 0.87 -7.50 -7.75
C GLU A 78 2.06 -6.83 -7.04
N LEU A 79 2.09 -6.86 -5.70
CA LEU A 79 3.25 -6.43 -4.91
C LEU A 79 4.47 -7.31 -5.19
N LEU A 80 4.30 -8.63 -5.32
CA LEU A 80 5.38 -9.56 -5.67
C LEU A 80 5.93 -9.31 -7.08
N MET A 81 5.08 -8.91 -8.03
CA MET A 81 5.54 -8.51 -9.37
C MET A 81 6.31 -7.19 -9.35
N LYS A 82 5.88 -6.22 -8.53
CA LYS A 82 6.55 -4.91 -8.38
C LYS A 82 7.87 -5.02 -7.62
N TYR A 83 7.96 -5.91 -6.63
CA TYR A 83 9.13 -6.10 -5.75
C TYR A 83 9.54 -7.58 -5.66
N PRO A 84 10.06 -8.17 -6.76
CA PRO A 84 10.35 -9.61 -6.82
C PRO A 84 11.51 -10.07 -5.92
N SER A 85 12.34 -9.16 -5.40
CA SER A 85 13.42 -9.43 -4.44
C SER A 85 12.94 -9.50 -3.00
N GLU A 86 11.80 -8.87 -2.68
CA GLU A 86 11.25 -8.78 -1.33
C GLU A 86 10.31 -9.95 -1.00
N ASN A 87 10.24 -10.95 -1.88
CA ASN A 87 9.38 -12.11 -1.70
C ASN A 87 9.93 -13.05 -0.62
N PRO A 88 9.28 -13.21 0.55
CA PRO A 88 9.74 -14.14 1.58
C PRO A 88 9.61 -15.61 1.16
N GLU A 89 8.83 -15.93 0.11
CA GLU A 89 8.65 -17.29 -0.42
C GLU A 89 9.60 -17.62 -1.58
N ARG A 90 10.42 -16.66 -2.04
CA ARG A 90 11.40 -16.90 -3.10
C ARG A 90 12.63 -17.56 -2.50
N ILE A 91 12.62 -18.88 -2.47
CA ILE A 91 13.80 -19.71 -2.22
C ILE A 91 14.85 -19.33 -3.28
N VAL A 92 16.02 -18.86 -2.84
CA VAL A 92 17.22 -18.65 -3.65
C VAL A 92 18.03 -19.94 -3.68
#